data_AF-A0A923PUW8-F1
#
_entry.id   AF-A0A923PUW8-F1
#
_cell.length_a   1.000
_cell.length_b   1.000
_cell.length_c   1.000
_cell.angle_alpha   90.00
_cell.angle_beta   90.00
_cell.angle_gamma   90.00
#
_symmetry.space_group_name_H-M   'P 1'
#
loop_
_entity.id
_entity.type
_entity.pdbx_description
1 polymer ?
#
loop_
_entity_poly.entity_id
_entity_poly.type
_entity_poly.pdbx_seq_one_letter_code
_entity_poly.pdbx_strand_id
1 'polypeptide(L)' 'MKPRLDFYPADPASIDAMRDLEKYLRGCGHDPLLYELVKIYASQIDRCAFCIDMHTRDSRAHGETEQRLPLLAA' A
#
# COMPACT_ATOMS: atom_id res chain seq x y z
N MET A 1 -15.76 -3.51 -2.73
CA MET A 1 -16.04 -3.18 -1.30
C MET A 1 -16.78 -1.84 -1.28
N LYS A 2 -17.90 -1.69 -0.55
CA LYS A 2 -18.59 -0.39 -0.42
C LYS A 2 -18.01 0.35 0.80
N PRO A 3 -17.40 1.54 0.63
CA PRO A 3 -16.86 2.30 1.74
C PRO A 3 -17.97 2.85 2.66
N ARG A 4 -17.69 2.95 3.96
CA ARG A 4 -18.61 3.51 4.96
C ARG A 4 -18.63 5.04 4.95
N LEU A 5 -17.51 5.64 4.57
CA LEU A 5 -17.31 7.08 4.44
C LEU A 5 -16.46 7.31 3.19
N ASP A 6 -16.83 8.32 2.40
CA ASP A 6 -15.99 8.83 1.34
C ASP A 6 -15.14 9.98 1.90
N PHE A 7 -13.87 9.69 2.16
CA PHE A 7 -12.95 10.65 2.77
C PHE A 7 -12.52 11.77 1.80
N TYR A 8 -12.63 11.55 0.49
CA TYR A 8 -12.20 12.52 -0.52
C TYR A 8 -12.96 13.85 -0.44
N PRO A 9 -14.31 13.88 -0.43
CA PRO A 9 -15.05 15.12 -0.22
C PRO A 9 -15.21 15.47 1.27
N ALA A 10 -15.12 14.49 2.19
CA ALA A 10 -15.36 14.73 3.61
C ALA A 10 -14.23 15.51 4.30
N ASP A 11 -12.97 15.26 3.92
CA ASP A 11 -11.82 16.01 4.39
C ASP A 11 -10.67 16.01 3.34
N PRO A 12 -10.72 16.93 2.36
CA PRO A 12 -9.71 16.99 1.31
C PRO A 12 -8.30 17.26 1.84
N ALA A 13 -8.16 18.07 2.89
CA ALA A 13 -6.85 18.44 3.42
C ALA A 13 -6.10 17.24 4.00
N SER A 14 -6.81 16.34 4.69
CA SER A 14 -6.24 15.09 5.19
C SER A 14 -5.77 14.18 4.05
N ILE A 15 -6.54 14.08 2.96
CA ILE A 15 -6.15 13.26 1.81
C ILE A 15 -4.93 13.85 1.09
N ASP A 16 -4.87 15.17 0.92
CA ASP A 16 -3.74 15.82 0.28
C ASP A 16 -2.44 15.64 1.09
N ALA A 17 -2.50 15.80 2.41
CA ALA A 17 -1.35 15.54 3.29
C ALA A 17 -0.84 14.09 3.18
N MET A 18 -1.75 13.11 3.12
CA MET A 18 -1.39 11.71 2.93
C MET A 18 -0.74 11.44 1.57
N ARG A 19 -1.23 12.09 0.50
CA ARG A 19 -0.65 11.99 -0.85
C ARG A 19 0.73 12.63 -0.93
N ASP A 20 0.95 13.75 -0.27
CA ASP A 20 2.25 14.42 -0.23
C ASP A 20 3.30 13.56 0.48
N LEU A 21 2.92 12.89 1.57
CA LEU A 21 3.78 11.90 2.24
C LEU A 21 4.14 10.75 1.29
N GLU A 22 3.15 10.17 0.61
CA GLU A 22 3.37 9.08 -0.35
C GLU A 22 4.33 9.51 -1.47
N LYS A 23 4.11 10.71 -2.03
CA LYS A 23 4.96 11.27 -3.09
C LYS A 23 6.39 11.46 -2.62
N TYR A 24 6.58 11.99 -1.41
CA TYR A 24 7.90 12.14 -0.82
C TYR A 24 8.60 10.80 -0.66
N LEU A 25 7.93 9.81 -0.05
CA LEU A 25 8.50 8.48 0.20
C LEU A 25 8.95 7.82 -1.11
N ARG A 26 8.10 7.81 -2.15
CA ARG A 26 8.46 7.27 -3.47
C ARG A 26 9.69 7.95 -4.09
N GLY A 27 9.97 9.20 -3.74
CA GLY A 27 11.14 9.96 -4.18
C GLY A 27 12.44 9.63 -3.45
N CYS A 28 12.40 8.86 -2.35
CA CYS A 28 13.58 8.56 -1.52
C CYS A 28 14.56 7.53 -2.13
N GLY A 29 14.29 7.02 -3.34
CA GLY A 29 15.22 6.13 -4.06
C GLY A 29 15.29 4.69 -3.51
N HIS A 30 14.26 4.24 -2.79
CA HIS A 30 14.14 2.85 -2.38
C HIS A 30 13.79 1.93 -3.57
N ASP A 31 14.19 0.66 -3.50
CA ASP A 31 13.76 -0.37 -4.45
C ASP A 31 12.21 -0.43 -4.46
N PRO A 32 11.54 -0.31 -5.62
CA PRO A 32 10.08 -0.29 -5.70
C PRO A 32 9.42 -1.58 -5.20
N LEU A 33 10.02 -2.74 -5.45
CA LEU A 33 9.51 -4.02 -4.96
C LEU A 33 9.60 -4.06 -3.44
N LEU A 34 10.75 -3.69 -2.86
CA LEU A 34 10.91 -3.66 -1.40
C LEU A 34 9.88 -2.73 -0.74
N TYR A 35 9.63 -1.57 -1.36
CA TYR A 35 8.65 -0.60 -0.85
C TYR A 35 7.24 -1.19 -0.78
N GLU A 36 6.78 -1.87 -1.83
CA GLU A 36 5.47 -2.51 -1.81
C GLU A 36 5.42 -3.68 -0.82
N LEU A 37 6.50 -4.48 -0.67
CA LEU A 37 6.56 -5.56 0.33
C LEU A 37 6.43 -5.05 1.77
N VAL A 38 7.11 -3.96 2.13
CA VAL A 38 6.97 -3.33 3.46
C VAL A 38 5.52 -2.93 3.71
N LYS A 39 4.86 -2.36 2.71
CA LYS A 39 3.46 -1.94 2.81
C LYS A 39 2.48 -3.10 2.90
N ILE A 40 2.73 -4.20 2.19
CA ILE A 40 1.92 -5.43 2.33
C ILE A 40 2.04 -5.96 3.76
N TYR A 41 3.26 -6.07 4.30
CA TYR A 41 3.48 -6.59 5.65
C TYR A 41 2.81 -5.72 6.73
N ALA A 42 2.99 -4.40 6.65
CA ALA A 42 2.29 -3.46 7.55
C ALA A 42 0.77 -3.61 7.44
N SER A 43 0.23 -3.72 6.22
CA SER A 43 -1.20 -3.89 5.99
C SER A 43 -1.76 -5.24 6.50
N GLN A 44 -0.94 -6.29 6.51
CA GLN A 44 -1.28 -7.59 7.10
C GLN A 44 -1.42 -7.49 8.62
N ILE A 45 -0.49 -6.80 9.29
CA ILE A 45 -0.57 -6.53 10.74
C ILE A 45 -1.84 -5.73 11.08
N ASP A 46 -2.11 -4.68 10.30
CA ASP A 46 -3.27 -3.81 10.49
C ASP A 46 -4.59 -4.43 9.99
N ARG A 47 -4.52 -5.58 9.32
CA ARG A 47 -5.66 -6.29 8.72
C ARG A 47 -6.46 -5.44 7.74
N CYS A 48 -5.78 -4.58 6.98
CA CYS A 48 -6.41 -3.73 5.98
C CYS A 48 -6.50 -4.45 4.61
N ALA A 49 -7.61 -5.14 4.37
CA ALA A 49 -7.82 -5.89 3.12
C ALA A 49 -7.68 -5.03 1.85
N PHE A 50 -8.09 -3.75 1.89
CA PHE A 50 -7.92 -2.82 0.78
C PHE A 50 -6.44 -2.58 0.45
N CYS A 51 -5.62 -2.28 1.46
CA CYS A 51 -4.20 -2.03 1.25
C CYS A 51 -3.45 -3.31 0.85
N ILE A 52 -3.81 -4.47 1.43
CA ILE A 52 -3.23 -5.76 1.04
C ILE A 52 -3.48 -6.02 -0.45
N ASP A 53 -4.72 -5.88 -0.93
CA ASP A 53 -5.06 -6.09 -2.34
C ASP A 53 -4.34 -5.10 -3.27
N MET A 54 -4.30 -3.82 -2.90
CA MET A 54 -3.62 -2.78 -3.68
C MET A 54 -2.13 -3.05 -3.80
N HIS A 55 -1.42 -3.16 -2.68
CA HIS A 55 0.04 -3.33 -2.69
C HIS A 55 0.48 -4.69 -3.24
N THR A 56 -0.35 -5.73 -3.14
CA THR A 56 -0.08 -7.02 -3.80
C THR A 56 -0.15 -6.92 -5.31
N ARG A 57 -1.06 -6.12 -5.88
CA ARG A 57 -1.08 -5.89 -7.34
C ARG A 57 0.14 -5.09 -7.79
N ASP A 58 0.52 -4.07 -7.01
CA ASP A 58 1.65 -3.21 -7.36
C ASP A 58 2.98 -3.95 -7.23
N SER A 59 3.16 -4.81 -6.22
CA SER A 59 4.37 -5.64 -6.08
C SER A 59 4.54 -6.64 -7.23
N ARG A 60 3.44 -7.22 -7.75
CA ARG A 60 3.47 -8.07 -8.96
C ARG A 60 3.93 -7.29 -10.18
N ALA A 61 3.54 -6.02 -10.32
CA ALA A 61 4.04 -5.15 -11.40
C ALA A 61 5.56 -4.88 -11.28
N HIS A 62 6.12 -5.01 -10.08
CA HIS A 62 7.56 -4.94 -9.80
C HIS A 62 8.26 -6.32 -9.76
N GLY A 63 7.60 -7.39 -10.23
CA GLY A 63 8.21 -8.70 -10.42
C GLY A 63 8.12 -9.65 -9.21
N GLU A 64 7.30 -9.34 -8.21
CA GLU A 64 7.04 -10.30 -7.12
C GLU A 64 6.26 -11.53 -7.62
N THR A 65 6.42 -12.64 -6.91
CA THR A 65 5.87 -13.95 -7.25
C THR A 65 4.80 -14.43 -6.26
N GLU A 66 3.85 -15.20 -6.77
CA GLU A 66 2.85 -15.87 -5.93
C GLU A 66 3.46 -16.83 -4.90
N GLN A 67 4.66 -17.35 -5.16
CA GLN A 67 5.34 -18.23 -4.20
C GLN A 67 5.80 -17.47 -2.96
N ARG A 68 6.25 -16.22 -3.12
CA ARG A 68 6.84 -15.41 -2.04
C ARG A 68 5.81 -14.62 -1.26
N LEU A 69 4.76 -14.12 -1.90
CA LEU A 69 3.73 -13.29 -1.26
C LEU A 69 3.10 -13.92 0.01
N PRO A 70 2.71 -15.21 0.01
CA PRO A 70 2.15 -15.84 1.21
C PRO A 70 3.15 -16.00 2.36
N LEU A 71 4.45 -16.01 2.05
CA LEU A 71 5.51 -16.19 3.04
C LEU A 71 5.83 -14.91 3.81
N LEU A 72 5.33 -13.76 3.37
CA LEU A 72 5.63 -12.46 3.98
C LEU A 72 5.08 -12.32 5.40
N ALA A 73 3.96 -12.97 5.71
CA ALA A 73 3.32 -12.99 7.03
C ALA A 73 3.30 -14.40 7.67
N ALA A 74 4.13 -15.32 7.18
CA ALA A 74 4.27 -16.66 7.73
C ALA A 74 5.00 -16.66 9.09
#